data_AF-A0A851W5M4-F1
#
_entry.id   AF-A0A851W5M4-F1
#
_cell.length_a   1.000
_cell.length_b   1.000
_cell.length_c   1.000
_cell.angle_alpha   90.00
_cell.angle_beta   90.00
_cell.angle_gamma   90.00
#
_symmetry.space_group_name_H-M   'P 1'
#
loop_
_entity.id
_entity.type
_entity.pdbx_description
1 polymer ?
#
loop_
_entity_poly.entity_id
_entity_poly.type
_entity_poly.pdbx_seq_one_letter_code
_entity_poly.pdbx_strand_id
1 'polypeptide(L)'
;QVSDSESDSEGGEGRQLRPPGDPALAQARRVGAGLRSLELRAAELERLQELALGSPLPPPELQRDLQRLRDEIQELTREIRGGLRGLEPPKEDEENPKSFGARVRRTQHGVLAQQFFGVTGRLQAAQARYRQRSLDRLRRQLLI
;
A
#
# COMPACT_ATOMS: atom_id res chain seq x y z
N GLN A 1 63.34 17.96 -28.69
CA GLN A 1 62.77 16.63 -28.36
C GLN A 1 61.93 16.85 -27.11
N VAL A 2 60.67 17.21 -27.37
CA VAL A 2 59.43 16.44 -27.11
C VAL A 2 59.08 16.43 -25.62
N SER A 3 57.90 16.82 -25.15
CA SER A 3 56.76 17.58 -25.67
C SER A 3 55.87 17.82 -24.44
N ASP A 4 55.28 19.00 -24.32
CA ASP A 4 54.05 19.19 -23.56
C ASP A 4 53.00 18.17 -24.01
N SER A 5 52.30 17.57 -23.06
CA SER A 5 50.99 16.96 -23.32
C SER A 5 50.17 17.03 -22.04
N GLU A 6 49.24 17.99 -22.05
CA GLU A 6 48.00 17.93 -21.30
C GLU A 6 47.40 16.52 -21.31
N SER A 7 46.89 16.11 -20.17
CA SER A 7 45.87 15.07 -20.10
C SER A 7 44.85 15.52 -19.07
N ASP A 8 44.04 16.49 -19.49
CA ASP A 8 42.66 16.61 -19.04
C ASP A 8 41.99 15.25 -19.26
N SER A 9 41.50 14.66 -18.19
CA SER A 9 40.54 13.56 -18.27
C SER A 9 39.32 13.94 -17.43
N GLU A 10 38.57 14.93 -17.94
CA GLU A 10 37.13 14.93 -17.77
C GLU A 10 36.56 13.72 -18.55
N GLY A 11 35.86 12.81 -17.86
CA GLY A 11 35.45 11.58 -18.51
C GLY A 11 34.46 10.73 -17.74
N GLY A 12 33.40 11.35 -17.22
CA GLY A 12 32.14 10.68 -16.94
C GLY A 12 32.06 9.97 -15.60
N GLU A 13 31.49 10.68 -14.61
CA GLU A 13 30.58 10.02 -13.68
C GLU A 13 29.63 9.17 -14.52
N GLY A 14 29.81 7.85 -14.45
CA GLY A 14 28.93 6.91 -15.07
C GLY A 14 27.53 7.24 -14.58
N ARG A 15 26.76 7.94 -15.41
CA ARG A 15 25.30 7.93 -15.34
C ARG A 15 24.98 6.45 -15.37
N GLN A 16 24.76 5.88 -14.18
CA GLN A 16 24.33 4.52 -13.99
C GLN A 16 23.00 4.46 -14.72
N LEU A 17 23.08 4.16 -16.02
CA LEU A 17 21.97 4.10 -16.94
C LEU A 17 21.06 3.06 -16.32
N ARG A 18 19.97 3.57 -15.75
CA ARG A 18 18.91 2.81 -15.10
C ARG A 18 18.69 1.53 -15.88
N PRO A 19 19.01 0.35 -15.33
CA PRO A 19 18.74 -0.88 -16.05
C PRO A 19 17.24 -0.94 -16.35
N PRO A 20 16.84 -1.14 -17.61
CA PRO A 20 15.44 -1.29 -17.96
C PRO A 20 14.88 -2.52 -17.23
N GLY A 21 14.01 -2.30 -16.25
CA GLY A 21 13.35 -3.38 -15.50
C GLY A 21 13.94 -3.71 -14.13
N ASP A 22 14.35 -2.71 -13.33
CA ASP A 22 14.69 -2.94 -11.92
C ASP A 22 13.51 -3.67 -11.21
N PRO A 23 13.72 -4.90 -10.69
CA PRO A 23 12.68 -5.68 -10.05
C PRO A 23 12.07 -4.96 -8.83
N ALA A 24 12.85 -4.15 -8.12
CA ALA A 24 12.36 -3.35 -7.00
C ALA A 24 11.38 -2.27 -7.46
N LEU A 25 11.65 -1.61 -8.60
CA LEU A 25 10.72 -0.62 -9.17
C LEU A 25 9.44 -1.29 -9.69
N ALA A 26 9.55 -2.47 -10.31
CA ALA A 26 8.40 -3.24 -10.75
C ALA A 26 7.51 -3.65 -9.57
N GLN A 27 8.12 -4.12 -8.48
CA GLN A 27 7.41 -4.49 -7.26
C GLN A 27 6.79 -3.28 -6.56
N ALA A 28 7.50 -2.15 -6.46
CA ALA A 28 6.96 -0.90 -5.91
C ALA A 28 5.71 -0.43 -6.68
N ARG A 29 5.70 -0.56 -8.01
CA ARG A 29 4.52 -0.27 -8.84
C ARG A 29 3.35 -1.20 -8.54
N ARG A 30 3.60 -2.51 -8.37
CA ARG A 30 2.56 -3.48 -7.99
C ARG A 30 1.96 -3.16 -6.63
N VAL A 31 2.80 -2.89 -5.63
CA VAL A 31 2.36 -2.46 -4.29
C VAL A 31 1.54 -1.18 -4.36
N GLY A 32 2.01 -0.18 -5.11
CA GLY A 32 1.27 1.07 -5.32
C GLY A 32 -0.08 0.87 -6.02
N ALA A 33 -0.18 -0.06 -6.96
CA ALA A 33 -1.47 -0.43 -7.58
C ALA A 33 -2.39 -1.13 -6.58
N GLY A 34 -1.87 -2.07 -5.79
CA GLY A 34 -2.59 -2.74 -4.71
C GLY A 34 -3.15 -1.75 -3.70
N LEU A 35 -2.37 -0.73 -3.31
CA LEU A 35 -2.82 0.33 -2.40
C LEU A 35 -4.02 1.11 -2.93
N ARG A 36 -3.98 1.52 -4.21
CA ARG A 36 -5.13 2.19 -4.85
C ARG A 36 -6.37 1.29 -4.87
N SER A 37 -6.19 0.01 -5.19
CA SER A 37 -7.29 -0.96 -5.14
C SER A 37 -7.85 -1.11 -3.73
N LEU A 38 -6.99 -1.17 -2.70
CA LEU A 38 -7.39 -1.25 -1.30
C LEU A 38 -8.21 -0.02 -0.88
N GLU A 39 -7.79 1.18 -1.28
CA GLU A 39 -8.53 2.42 -1.03
C GLU A 39 -9.93 2.40 -1.67
N LEU A 40 -10.02 1.97 -2.94
CA LEU A 40 -11.31 1.85 -3.63
C LEU A 40 -12.23 0.83 -2.96
N ARG A 41 -11.70 -0.33 -2.53
CA ARG A 41 -12.49 -1.34 -1.83
C ARG A 41 -12.93 -0.87 -0.44
N ALA A 42 -12.07 -0.15 0.28
CA ALA A 42 -12.41 0.45 1.56
C ALA A 42 -13.55 1.47 1.42
N ALA A 43 -13.48 2.36 0.42
CA ALA A 43 -14.52 3.36 0.16
C ALA A 43 -15.86 2.71 -0.20
N GLU A 44 -15.87 1.67 -1.04
CA GLU A 44 -17.10 0.95 -1.37
C GLU A 44 -17.66 0.19 -0.16
N LEU A 45 -16.80 -0.40 0.67
CA LEU A 45 -17.24 -1.04 1.91
C LEU A 45 -17.92 -0.03 2.84
N GLU A 46 -17.37 1.17 3.00
CA GLU A 46 -17.99 2.24 3.79
C GLU A 46 -19.36 2.66 3.21
N ARG A 47 -19.46 2.80 1.89
CA ARG A 47 -20.73 3.14 1.21
C ARG A 47 -21.82 2.09 1.47
N LEU A 48 -21.50 0.80 1.33
CA LEU A 48 -22.45 -0.28 1.59
C LEU A 48 -22.81 -0.37 3.08
N GLN A 49 -21.88 -0.03 3.98
CA GLN A 49 -22.12 0.04 5.41
C GLN A 49 -23.10 1.16 5.77
N GLU A 50 -22.99 2.32 5.14
CA GLU A 50 -23.96 3.41 5.30
C GLU A 50 -25.36 3.00 4.83
N LEU A 51 -25.45 2.35 3.67
CA LEU A 51 -26.71 1.78 3.16
C LEU A 51 -27.30 0.76 4.14
N ALA A 52 -26.45 -0.11 4.69
CA ALA A 52 -26.87 -1.12 5.66
C ALA A 52 -27.36 -0.51 6.98
N LEU A 53 -26.77 0.61 7.43
CA LEU A 53 -27.21 1.36 8.60
C LEU A 53 -28.54 2.09 8.36
N GLY A 54 -28.74 2.63 7.16
CA GLY A 54 -29.96 3.35 6.77
C GLY A 54 -31.16 2.44 6.50
N SER A 55 -30.95 1.15 6.24
CA SER A 55 -32.03 0.18 6.11
C SER A 55 -32.42 -0.44 7.46
N PRO A 56 -33.71 -0.51 7.83
CA PRO A 56 -34.18 -1.19 9.04
C PRO A 56 -33.96 -2.71 8.97
N LEU A 57 -33.99 -3.28 7.77
CA LEU A 57 -33.72 -4.68 7.47
C LEU A 57 -32.87 -4.75 6.18
N PRO A 58 -31.53 -4.81 6.27
CA PRO A 58 -30.69 -4.87 5.09
C PRO A 58 -30.90 -6.19 4.33
N PRO A 59 -31.01 -6.16 2.99
CA PRO A 59 -31.29 -7.35 2.19
C PRO A 59 -30.10 -8.34 2.21
N PRO A 60 -30.34 -9.65 2.00
CA PRO A 60 -29.29 -10.67 1.99
C PRO A 60 -28.16 -10.41 0.98
N GLU A 61 -28.49 -9.81 -0.17
CA GLU A 61 -27.53 -9.45 -1.20
C GLU A 61 -26.51 -8.43 -0.66
N LEU A 62 -26.97 -7.43 0.10
CA LEU A 62 -26.11 -6.43 0.72
C LEU A 62 -25.17 -7.06 1.75
N GLN A 63 -25.64 -8.04 2.53
CA GLN A 63 -24.80 -8.80 3.46
C GLN A 63 -23.69 -9.57 2.73
N ARG A 64 -24.04 -10.21 1.61
CA ARG A 64 -23.08 -10.95 0.77
C ARG A 64 -22.03 -10.01 0.17
N ASP A 65 -22.45 -8.85 -0.33
CA ASP A 65 -21.54 -7.86 -0.93
C ASP A 65 -20.59 -7.26 0.13
N LEU A 66 -21.08 -6.98 1.34
CA LEU A 66 -20.25 -6.57 2.48
C LEU A 66 -19.21 -7.63 2.84
N GLN A 67 -19.59 -8.91 2.88
CA GLN A 67 -18.66 -10.00 3.17
C GLN A 67 -17.62 -10.16 2.08
N ARG A 68 -18.05 -10.16 0.81
CA ARG A 68 -17.14 -10.20 -0.35
C ARG A 68 -16.10 -9.09 -0.30
N LEU A 69 -16.52 -7.84 -0.05
CA LEU A 69 -15.58 -6.72 0.04
C LEU A 69 -14.59 -6.87 1.20
N ARG A 70 -15.01 -7.43 2.34
CA ARG A 70 -14.10 -7.70 3.46
C ARG A 70 -13.05 -8.74 3.06
N ASP A 71 -13.43 -9.78 2.34
CA ASP A 71 -12.51 -10.83 1.90
C ASP A 71 -11.52 -10.28 0.86
N GLU A 72 -12.00 -9.49 -0.11
CA GLU A 72 -11.15 -8.80 -1.09
C GLU A 72 -10.16 -7.83 -0.40
N ILE A 73 -10.61 -7.07 0.59
CA ILE A 73 -9.76 -6.18 1.40
C ILE A 73 -8.70 -6.97 2.16
N GLN A 74 -9.07 -8.10 2.79
CA GLN A 74 -8.12 -8.95 3.51
C GLN A 74 -7.03 -9.46 2.58
N GLU A 75 -7.41 -9.90 1.38
CA GLU A 75 -6.47 -10.43 0.40
C GLU A 75 -5.53 -9.36 -0.12
N LEU A 76 -6.05 -8.21 -0.55
CA LEU A 76 -5.22 -7.05 -0.93
C LEU A 76 -4.26 -6.64 0.18
N THR A 77 -4.71 -6.67 1.43
CA THR A 77 -3.86 -6.36 2.59
C THR A 77 -2.73 -7.38 2.77
N ARG A 78 -2.96 -8.67 2.47
CA ARG A 78 -1.90 -9.70 2.50
C ARG A 78 -0.91 -9.53 1.35
N GLU A 79 -1.41 -9.33 0.14
CA GLU A 79 -0.59 -9.09 -1.06
C GLU A 79 0.31 -7.87 -0.90
N ILE A 80 -0.24 -6.74 -0.43
CA ILE A 80 0.53 -5.51 -0.18
C ILE A 80 1.60 -5.74 0.88
N ARG A 81 1.30 -6.46 1.97
CA ARG A 81 2.29 -6.79 3.00
C ARG A 81 3.42 -7.66 2.44
N GLY A 82 3.10 -8.67 1.64
CA GLY A 82 4.12 -9.50 0.96
C GLY A 82 4.97 -8.67 0.00
N GLY A 83 4.34 -7.80 -0.78
CA GLY A 83 5.01 -6.88 -1.70
C GLY A 83 5.91 -5.87 -0.98
N LEU A 84 5.50 -5.32 0.17
CA LEU A 84 6.34 -4.44 0.99
C LEU A 84 7.55 -5.19 1.55
N ARG A 85 7.37 -6.41 2.07
CA ARG A 85 8.48 -7.22 2.57
C ARG A 85 9.56 -7.48 1.52
N GLY A 86 9.19 -7.76 0.28
CA GLY A 86 10.20 -7.94 -0.78
C GLY A 86 10.85 -6.63 -1.26
N LEU A 87 10.39 -5.46 -0.81
CA LEU A 87 11.07 -4.17 -1.02
C LEU A 87 12.00 -3.80 0.13
N GLU A 88 11.98 -4.55 1.23
CA GLU A 88 12.88 -4.34 2.36
C GLU A 88 14.32 -4.66 1.92
N PRO A 89 15.29 -3.74 2.09
CA PRO A 89 16.68 -4.03 1.75
C PRO A 89 17.21 -5.18 2.63
N PRO A 90 17.89 -6.20 2.06
CA PRO A 90 18.51 -7.26 2.85
C PRO A 90 19.56 -6.67 3.79
N LYS A 91 19.75 -7.29 4.96
CA LYS A 91 20.69 -6.82 6.00
C LYS A 91 22.13 -6.68 5.49
N GLU A 92 22.51 -7.46 4.48
CA GLU A 92 23.83 -7.42 3.83
C GLU A 92 24.03 -6.13 2.98
N ASP A 93 22.96 -5.52 2.47
CA ASP A 93 23.03 -4.23 1.75
C ASP A 93 23.17 -3.02 2.69
N GLU A 94 23.02 -3.20 4.01
CA GLU A 94 23.29 -2.15 5.00
C GLU A 94 24.79 -1.84 5.13
N GLU A 95 25.67 -2.74 4.67
CA GLU A 95 27.12 -2.52 4.62
C GLU A 95 27.55 -1.61 3.44
N ASN A 96 26.73 -1.48 2.38
CA ASN A 96 26.95 -0.52 1.29
C ASN A 96 25.71 0.37 1.02
N PRO A 97 25.33 1.24 1.97
CA PRO A 97 24.13 2.08 1.89
C PRO A 97 24.20 3.15 0.79
N LYS A 98 25.35 3.29 0.12
CA LYS A 98 25.58 4.24 -0.98
C LYS A 98 25.16 3.69 -2.34
N SER A 99 24.85 2.39 -2.47
CA SER A 99 24.42 1.82 -3.75
C SER A 99 23.06 2.38 -4.18
N PHE A 100 22.91 2.69 -5.47
CA PHE A 100 21.66 3.26 -6.03
C PHE A 100 20.45 2.35 -5.76
N GLY A 101 20.61 1.02 -5.90
CA GLY A 101 19.56 0.04 -5.65
C GLY A 101 19.07 0.01 -4.20
N ALA A 102 19.98 0.09 -3.23
CA ALA A 102 19.63 0.14 -1.80
C ALA A 102 18.86 1.43 -1.45
N ARG A 103 19.27 2.58 -2.01
CA ARG A 103 18.56 3.86 -1.83
C ARG A 103 17.15 3.81 -2.42
N VAL A 104 16.98 3.29 -3.64
CA VAL A 104 15.67 3.16 -4.28
C VAL A 104 14.74 2.25 -3.47
N ARG A 105 15.20 1.08 -3.04
CA ARG A 105 14.42 0.16 -2.19
C ARG A 105 13.96 0.83 -0.90
N ARG A 106 14.88 1.47 -0.15
CA ARG A 106 14.58 2.14 1.12
C ARG A 106 13.56 3.26 0.97
N THR A 107 13.74 4.14 -0.03
CA THR A 107 12.81 5.26 -0.26
C THR A 107 11.43 4.77 -0.70
N GLN A 108 11.35 3.82 -1.63
CA GLN A 108 10.07 3.28 -2.10
C GLN A 108 9.33 2.52 -0.99
N HIS A 109 10.03 1.67 -0.24
CA HIS A 109 9.47 0.95 0.89
C HIS A 109 8.89 1.91 1.94
N GLY A 110 9.64 2.93 2.34
CA GLY A 110 9.19 3.89 3.36
C GLY A 110 7.89 4.61 2.96
N VAL A 111 7.83 5.13 1.72
CA VAL A 111 6.65 5.85 1.22
C VAL A 111 5.44 4.91 1.13
N LEU A 112 5.61 3.72 0.55
CA LEU A 112 4.52 2.75 0.36
C LEU A 112 4.03 2.18 1.70
N ALA A 113 4.92 1.95 2.66
CA ALA A 113 4.57 1.49 4.00
C ALA A 113 3.75 2.54 4.76
N GLN A 114 4.16 3.82 4.72
CA GLN A 114 3.39 4.90 5.32
C GLN A 114 1.99 5.02 4.72
N GLN A 115 1.87 4.94 3.39
CA GLN A 115 0.57 4.92 2.72
C GLN A 115 -0.29 3.73 3.16
N PHE A 116 0.29 2.53 3.19
CA PHE A 116 -0.39 1.31 3.62
C PHE A 116 -0.95 1.42 5.04
N PHE A 117 -0.16 1.89 5.99
CA PHE A 117 -0.63 2.08 7.37
C PHE A 117 -1.70 3.17 7.46
N GLY A 118 -1.58 4.24 6.66
CA GLY A 118 -2.61 5.28 6.56
C GLY A 118 -3.96 4.73 6.10
N VAL A 119 -3.98 3.94 5.01
CA VAL A 119 -5.21 3.32 4.49
C VAL A 119 -5.80 2.33 5.50
N THR A 120 -4.95 1.46 6.05
CA THR A 120 -5.37 0.43 7.01
C THR A 120 -5.92 1.06 8.29
N GLY A 121 -5.29 2.13 8.79
CA GLY A 121 -5.77 2.86 9.96
C GLY A 121 -7.13 3.52 9.75
N ARG A 122 -7.34 4.17 8.59
CA ARG A 122 -8.65 4.72 8.22
C ARG A 122 -9.73 3.65 8.14
N LEU A 123 -9.42 2.53 7.49
CA LEU A 123 -10.32 1.38 7.38
C LEU A 123 -10.69 0.82 8.77
N GLN A 124 -9.72 0.63 9.66
CA GLN A 124 -9.96 0.15 11.02
C GLN A 124 -10.87 1.10 11.81
N ALA A 125 -10.63 2.41 11.72
CA ALA A 125 -11.47 3.42 12.36
C ALA A 125 -12.90 3.40 11.80
N ALA A 126 -13.07 3.28 10.48
CA ALA A 126 -14.38 3.16 9.84
C ALA A 126 -15.14 1.90 10.30
N GLN A 127 -14.48 0.74 10.33
CA GLN A 127 -15.08 -0.50 10.83
C GLN A 127 -15.48 -0.41 12.31
N ALA A 128 -14.68 0.25 13.14
CA ALA A 128 -15.03 0.48 14.55
C ALA A 128 -16.31 1.32 14.67
N ARG A 129 -16.42 2.43 13.92
CA ARG A 129 -17.63 3.27 13.87
C ARG A 129 -18.85 2.50 13.40
N TYR A 130 -18.71 1.70 12.34
CA TYR A 130 -19.81 0.89 11.82
C TYR A 130 -20.32 -0.13 12.85
N ARG A 131 -19.42 -0.83 13.54
CA ARG A 131 -19.79 -1.78 14.61
C ARG A 131 -20.53 -1.09 15.74
N GLN A 132 -20.03 0.06 16.21
CA GLN A 132 -20.69 0.83 17.27
C GLN A 132 -22.11 1.24 16.88
N ARG A 133 -22.28 1.83 15.69
CA ARG A 133 -23.60 2.24 15.17
C ARG A 133 -24.56 1.06 15.00
N SER A 134 -24.04 -0.09 14.55
CA SER A 134 -24.83 -1.32 14.41
C SER A 134 -25.34 -1.81 15.77
N LEU A 135 -24.51 -1.77 16.81
CA LEU A 135 -24.91 -2.12 18.18
C LEU A 135 -25.95 -1.15 18.75
N ASP A 136 -25.77 0.15 18.56
CA ASP A 136 -26.71 1.16 19.02
C ASP A 136 -28.08 1.06 18.33
N ARG A 137 -28.11 0.58 17.09
CA ARG A 137 -29.36 0.26 16.38
C ARG A 137 -30.06 -0.95 16.98
N LEU A 138 -29.33 -2.05 17.20
CA LEU A 138 -29.88 -3.26 17.83
C LEU A 138 -30.44 -2.98 19.22
N ARG A 139 -29.71 -2.19 20.04
CA ARG A 139 -30.19 -1.76 21.35
C ARG A 139 -31.50 -0.99 21.27
N ARG A 140 -31.61 -0.05 20.31
CA ARG A 140 -32.87 0.69 20.10
C ARG A 140 -34.02 -0.22 19.68
N GLN A 141 -33.77 -1.21 18.81
CA GLN A 141 -34.80 -2.17 18.40
C GLN A 141 -35.27 -3.10 19.52
N LEU A 142 -34.43 -3.36 20.53
CA LEU A 142 -34.78 -4.19 21.70
C LEU A 142 -35.45 -3.39 22.83
N LEU A 143 -35.36 -2.07 22.81
CA LEU A 143 -35.95 -1.16 23.79
C LEU A 143 -37.32 -0.61 23.35
N ILE A 144 -37.80 -1.01 22.17
CA ILE A 144 -39.13 -0.73 21.62
C ILE A 144 -39.95 -2.00 21.77
#